data_AF-A0A419KPC5-F1
#
_entry.id   AF-A0A419KPC5-F1
#
_cell.length_a   1.000
_cell.length_b   1.000
_cell.length_c   1.000
_cell.angle_alpha   90.00
_cell.angle_beta   90.00
_cell.angle_gamma   90.00
#
_symmetry.space_group_name_H-M   'P 1'
#
loop_
_entity.id
_entity.type
_entity.pdbx_description
1 polymer ?
#
loop_
_entity_poly.entity_id
_entity_poly.type
_entity_poly.pdbx_seq_one_letter_code
_entity_poly.pdbx_strand_id
1 'polypeptide(L)' 'MPQETSLLDISIRVIGLLILLIGSYLTYISLRAETGVCDPRVFTPLGLVILLLGLLMLIAKVR' A
#
# COMPACT_ATOMS: atom_id res chain seq x y z
N MET A 1 -8.89 -22.27 -18.80
CA MET A 1 -8.38 -23.05 -17.66
C MET A 1 -8.83 -22.35 -16.39
N PRO A 2 -9.62 -23.00 -15.52
CA PRO A 2 -9.95 -22.40 -14.24
C PRO A 2 -8.63 -22.20 -13.48
N GLN A 3 -8.31 -20.93 -13.17
CA GLN A 3 -7.14 -20.61 -12.37
C GLN A 3 -7.48 -21.08 -10.96
N GLU A 4 -6.87 -22.19 -10.52
CA GLU A 4 -6.84 -22.52 -9.11
C GLU A 4 -6.16 -21.36 -8.40
N THR A 5 -6.95 -20.45 -7.83
CA THR A 5 -6.45 -19.35 -7.02
C THR A 5 -5.83 -19.98 -5.79
N SER A 6 -4.50 -20.12 -5.82
CA SER A 6 -3.74 -20.59 -4.67
C SER A 6 -4.07 -19.70 -3.47
N LEU A 7 -4.24 -20.30 -2.29
CA LEU A 7 -4.47 -19.57 -1.05
C LEU A 7 -3.38 -18.51 -0.81
N LEU A 8 -2.17 -18.75 -1.32
CA LEU A 8 -1.05 -17.84 -1.28
C LEU A 8 -1.27 -16.59 -2.15
N ASP A 9 -1.88 -16.77 -3.34
CA ASP A 9 -2.23 -15.69 -4.27
C ASP A 9 -3.28 -14.75 -3.64
N ILE A 10 -4.30 -15.33 -3.00
CA ILE A 10 -5.33 -14.58 -2.28
C ILE A 10 -4.72 -13.84 -1.10
N SER A 11 -3.87 -14.51 -0.32
CA SER A 11 -3.21 -13.92 0.85
C SER A 11 -2.34 -12.71 0.47
N ILE A 12 -1.57 -12.81 -0.62
CA ILE A 12 -0.74 -11.72 -1.12
C ILE A 12 -1.61 -10.53 -1.56
N ARG A 13 -2.73 -10.78 -2.23
CA ARG A 13 -3.66 -9.71 -2.62
C ARG A 13 -4.29 -9.02 -1.42
N VAL A 14 -4.69 -9.77 -0.39
CA VAL A 14 -5.25 -9.19 0.84
C VAL A 14 -4.21 -8.35 1.58
N ILE A 15 -2.98 -8.85 1.71
CA ILE A 15 -1.87 -8.08 2.32
C ILE A 15 -1.56 -6.84 1.48
N GLY A 16 -1.50 -6.97 0.16
CA GLY A 16 -1.29 -5.85 -0.76
C GLY A 16 -2.37 -4.77 -0.62
N LEU A 17 -3.63 -5.17 -0.49
CA LEU A 17 -4.76 -4.26 -0.23
C LEU A 17 -4.57 -3.50 1.10
N LEU A 18 -4.21 -4.20 2.18
CA LEU A 18 -3.99 -3.58 3.49
C LEU A 18 -2.84 -2.57 3.44
N ILE A 19 -1.73 -2.94 2.81
CA ILE A 19 -0.57 -2.06 2.62
C ILE A 19 -0.98 -0.82 1.80
N LEU A 20 -1.77 -1.01 0.74
CA LEU A 20 -2.25 0.09 -0.10
C LEU A 20 -3.14 1.06 0.69
N LEU A 21 -4.02 0.55 1.56
CA LEU A 21 -4.84 1.36 2.46
C LEU A 21 -3.98 2.14 3.47
N ILE A 22 -2.98 1.49 4.07
CA ILE A 22 -2.07 2.13 5.04
C ILE A 22 -1.26 3.25 4.35
N GLY A 23 -0.67 2.97 3.19
CA GLY A 23 0.09 3.96 2.43
C GLY A 23 -0.78 5.15 2.03
N SER A 24 -1.99 4.90 1.54
CA SER A 24 -2.95 5.95 1.17
C SER A 24 -3.34 6.81 2.36
N TYR A 25 -3.61 6.20 3.52
CA TYR A 25 -3.96 6.90 4.74
C TYR A 25 -2.81 7.77 5.26
N LEU A 26 -1.58 7.22 5.24
CA LEU A 26 -0.38 7.92 5.68
C LEU A 26 -0.07 9.11 4.78
N THR A 27 -0.17 8.94 3.45
CA THR A 27 -0.07 10.04 2.49
C THR A 27 -1.16 11.09 2.70
N TYR A 28 -2.42 10.67 2.91
CA TYR A 28 -3.53 11.58 3.13
C TYR A 28 -3.36 12.43 4.39
N ILE A 29 -2.99 11.82 5.52
CA ILE A 29 -2.71 12.55 6.76
C ILE A 29 -1.52 13.47 6.56
N SER A 30 -0.43 12.99 5.97
CA SER A 30 0.77 13.79 5.74
C SER A 30 0.49 15.06 4.94
N LEU A 31 -0.42 14.99 3.97
CA LEU A 31 -0.85 16.14 3.17
C LEU A 31 -1.77 17.11 3.92
N ARG A 32 -2.49 16.63 4.95
CA ARG A 32 -3.42 17.43 5.75
C ARG A 32 -2.86 17.86 7.11
N ALA A 33 -1.72 17.33 7.50
CA ALA A 33 -1.10 17.64 8.78
C ALA A 33 -0.66 19.10 8.80
N GLU A 34 -1.09 19.83 9.83
CA GLU A 34 -0.54 21.13 10.13
C GLU A 34 0.94 20.99 10.48
N THR A 35 1.77 21.90 9.96
CA THR A 35 3.22 21.88 10.16
C THR A 35 3.53 21.96 11.65
N GLY A 36 3.99 20.86 12.26
CA GLY A 36 4.31 20.77 13.68
C GLY A 36 4.14 19.38 14.31
N VAL A 37 3.28 18.51 13.76
CA VAL A 37 3.04 17.16 14.29
C VAL A 37 3.76 16.06 13.47
N CYS A 38 3.84 16.25 12.15
CA CYS A 38 4.56 15.36 11.24
C CYS A 38 5.18 16.21 10.13
N ASP A 39 6.43 15.95 9.78
CA ASP A 39 7.10 16.64 8.66
C ASP A 39 6.59 16.07 7.33
N PRO A 40 5.79 16.82 6.55
CA PRO A 40 5.19 16.29 5.32
C PRO A 40 6.24 15.84 4.30
N ARG A 41 7.44 16.42 4.37
CA ARG A 41 8.59 16.10 3.52
C ARG A 41 9.13 14.69 3.73
N VAL A 42 8.85 14.07 4.87
CA VAL A 42 9.30 12.71 5.19
C VAL A 42 8.15 11.71 5.06
N PHE A 43 6.98 12.05 5.59
CA PHE A 43 5.84 11.12 5.62
C PHE A 43 5.16 10.97 4.26
N THR A 44 5.10 12.02 3.43
CA THR A 44 4.51 11.92 2.08
C THR A 44 5.27 10.94 1.19
N PRO A 45 6.61 11.06 1.01
CA PRO A 45 7.35 10.09 0.20
C PRO A 45 7.32 8.69 0.80
N LEU A 46 7.35 8.55 2.13
CA LEU A 46 7.21 7.25 2.78
C LEU A 46 5.85 6.60 2.48
N GLY A 47 4.76 7.35 2.61
CA GLY A 47 3.40 6.87 2.29
C GLY A 47 3.26 6.46 0.83
N LEU A 48 3.88 7.21 -0.08
CA LEU A 48 3.90 6.87 -1.50
C LEU A 48 4.66 5.57 -1.78
N VAL A 49 5.80 5.33 -1.12
CA VAL A 49 6.54 4.07 -1.25
C VAL A 49 5.71 2.89 -0.77
N ILE A 50 5.04 3.03 0.38
CA ILE A 50 4.14 2.00 0.92
C ILE A 50 2.97 1.75 -0.03
N LEU A 51 2.36 2.82 -0.57
CA LEU A 51 1.27 2.73 -1.54
C LEU A 51 1.69 1.99 -2.81
N LEU A 52 2.87 2.30 -3.34
CA LEU A 52 3.47 1.60 -4.49
C LEU A 52 3.70 0.12 -4.21
N LEU A 53 4.20 -0.22 -3.01
CA LEU A 53 4.39 -1.60 -2.58
C LEU A 53 3.09 -2.39 -2.57
N GLY A 54 2.03 -1.83 -1.99
CA GLY A 54 0.70 -2.44 -1.99
C GLY A 54 0.16 -2.65 -3.40
N LEU A 55 0.35 -1.66 -4.29
CA LEU A 55 -0.07 -1.73 -5.68
C LEU A 55 0.69 -2.84 -6.44
N LEU A 56 2.01 -2.93 -6.24
CA LEU A 56 2.83 -3.98 -6.84
C LEU A 56 2.37 -5.37 -6.38
N MET A 57 2.02 -5.55 -5.11
CA MET A 57 1.51 -6.83 -4.60
C MET A 57 0.15 -7.21 -5.17
N LEU A 58 -0.71 -6.25 -5.51
CA LEU A 58 -2.00 -6.52 -6.17
C LEU A 58 -1.85 -6.93 -7.63
N ILE A 59 -0.85 -6.39 -8.32
CA ILE A 59 -0.57 -6.67 -9.74
C ILE A 59 0.36 -7.90 -9.88
N ALA A 60 1.15 -8.20 -8.85
CA ALA A 60 2.04 -9.35 -8.82
C ALA A 60 1.25 -10.63 -9.06
N LYS A 61 1.64 -11.34 -10.11
CA LYS A 61 1.11 -12.66 -10.41
C LYS A 61 2.05 -13.67 -9.80
N VAL A 62 1.59 -14.41 -8.79
CA VAL A 62 2.37 -15.55 -8.30
C VAL A 62 2.23 -16.64 -9.35
N ARG A 63 3.37 -17.13 -9.82
CA ARG A 63 3.46 -18.14 -10.88
C ARG A 63 3.55 -19.53 -10.28
#